data_AF-A0A8S3KG82-F1
#
_entry.id   AF-A0A8S3KG82-F1
#
_cell.length_a   1.000
_cell.length_b   1.000
_cell.length_c   1.000
_cell.angle_alpha   90.00
_cell.angle_beta   90.00
_cell.angle_gamma   90.00
#
_symmetry.space_group_name_H-M   'P 1'
#
loop_
_entity.id
_entity.type
_entity.pdbx_description
1 polymer ?
#
loop_
_entity_poly.entity_id
_entity_poly.type
_entity_poly.pdbx_seq_one_letter_code
_entity_poly.pdbx_strand_id
1 'polypeptide(L)' 'MKFDFSIFEEALEERLKEQNIKISLTDKVIQAILSKSYNSVYGIRSLKQYFEKNITTQLSKLLIEMKVVPNNHVNIDI' A
#
# COMPACT_ATOMS: atom_id res chain seq x y z
N MET A 1 14.30 -1.57 -15.28
CA MET A 1 14.19 -2.27 -13.99
C MET A 1 12.72 -2.28 -13.62
N LYS A 2 12.01 -3.40 -13.86
CA LYS A 2 10.64 -3.56 -13.37
C LYS A 2 10.78 -4.00 -11.91
N PHE A 3 10.40 -3.13 -10.98
CA PHE A 3 10.28 -3.52 -9.59
C PHE A 3 8.94 -4.21 -9.45
N ASP A 4 8.92 -5.45 -8.95
CA ASP A 4 7.67 -6.16 -8.68
C ASP A 4 7.09 -5.62 -7.37
N PHE A 5 6.11 -4.73 -7.51
CA PHE A 5 5.41 -4.12 -6.37
C PHE A 5 4.29 -5.00 -5.80
N SER A 6 4.05 -6.16 -6.40
CA SER A 6 3.06 -7.16 -5.97
C SER A 6 3.26 -7.58 -4.51
N ILE A 7 4.51 -7.61 -4.03
CA ILE A 7 4.85 -7.88 -2.62
C ILE A 7 4.18 -6.88 -1.65
N PHE A 8 3.96 -5.63 -2.08
CA PHE A 8 3.34 -4.61 -1.23
C PHE A 8 1.82 -4.79 -1.14
N GLU A 9 1.19 -5.20 -2.22
CA GLU A 9 -0.24 -5.55 -2.26
C GLU A 9 -0.48 -6.78 -1.40
N GLU A 10 0.28 -7.86 -1.60
CA GLU A 10 0.19 -9.09 -0.81
C GLU A 10 0.38 -8.84 0.70
N ALA A 11 1.34 -8.01 1.10
CA ALA A 11 1.57 -7.70 2.51
C ALA A 11 0.39 -6.96 3.16
N LEU A 12 -0.31 -6.10 2.41
CA LEU A 12 -1.51 -5.42 2.90
C LEU A 12 -2.71 -6.37 2.94
N GLU A 13 -2.89 -7.17 1.88
CA GLU A 13 -3.96 -8.17 1.80
C GLU A 13 -3.81 -9.23 2.90
N GLU A 14 -2.58 -9.62 3.25
CA GLU A 14 -2.32 -10.55 4.36
C GLU A 14 -2.75 -9.97 5.70
N ARG A 15 -2.47 -8.68 5.95
CA ARG A 15 -2.93 -7.97 7.17
C ARG A 15 -4.43 -7.79 7.21
N LEU A 16 -5.07 -7.65 6.05
CA LEU A 16 -6.51 -7.42 5.90
C LEU A 16 -7.27 -8.68 5.49
N LYS A 17 -6.64 -9.85 5.63
CA LYS A 17 -7.18 -11.13 5.17
C LYS A 17 -8.50 -11.49 5.84
N GLU A 18 -8.65 -11.15 7.13
CA GLU A 18 -9.91 -11.34 7.86
C GLU A 18 -11.07 -10.53 7.26
N GLN A 19 -10.76 -9.38 6.65
CA GLN A 19 -11.74 -8.51 6.01
C GLN A 19 -11.94 -8.85 4.53
N ASN A 20 -11.18 -9.80 3.95
CA ASN A 20 -11.20 -10.14 2.51
C ASN A 20 -11.11 -8.91 1.59
N ILE A 21 -10.25 -7.96 1.94
CA ILE A 21 -10.07 -6.75 1.15
C ILE A 21 -8.97 -7.01 0.13
N LYS A 22 -9.29 -6.84 -1.14
CA LYS A 22 -8.28 -6.83 -2.20
C LYS A 22 -7.76 -5.42 -2.38
N ILE A 23 -6.47 -5.30 -2.66
CA ILE A 23 -5.82 -3.99 -2.82
C ILE A 23 -5.06 -3.99 -4.13
N SER A 24 -5.29 -2.95 -4.92
CA SER A 24 -4.51 -2.70 -6.13
C SER A 24 -3.99 -1.27 -6.14
N LEU A 25 -2.70 -1.15 -6.48
CA LEU A 25 -1.97 0.11 -6.52
C LEU A 25 -1.72 0.49 -7.98
N THR A 26 -1.94 1.74 -8.34
CA THR A 26 -1.51 2.24 -9.64
C THR A 26 -0.02 2.56 -9.67
N ASP A 27 0.58 2.46 -10.86
CA ASP A 27 1.99 2.85 -11.08
C ASP A 27 2.27 4.30 -10.63
N LYS A 28 1.27 5.18 -10.71
CA LYS A 28 1.41 6.58 -10.25
C LYS A 28 1.58 6.66 -8.74
N VAL A 29 0.82 5.88 -7.97
CA VAL A 29 0.96 5.81 -6.51
C VAL A 29 2.34 5.30 -6.14
N ILE A 30 2.82 4.28 -6.85
CA ILE A 30 4.18 3.75 -6.68
C ILE A 30 5.22 4.85 -6.95
N GLN A 31 5.10 5.59 -8.05
CA GLN A 31 6.00 6.70 -8.38
C GLN A 31 5.92 7.85 -7.37
N ALA A 32 4.74 8.14 -6.83
CA ALA A 32 4.55 9.15 -5.80
C ALA A 32 5.16 8.72 -4.45
N ILE A 33 5.09 7.43 -4.12
CA ILE A 33 5.75 6.88 -2.95
C ILE A 33 7.26 6.87 -3.15
N LEU A 34 7.75 6.52 -4.34
CA LEU A 34 9.15 6.68 -4.72
C LEU A 34 9.57 8.14 -4.52
N SER A 35 8.91 9.12 -5.15
CA SER A 35 9.32 10.53 -5.02
C SER A 35 9.29 11.04 -3.56
N LYS A 36 8.37 10.57 -2.72
CA LYS A 36 8.29 10.94 -1.30
C LYS A 36 9.25 10.19 -0.37
N SER A 37 9.61 8.95 -0.68
CA SER A 37 10.37 8.05 0.22
C SER A 37 11.76 7.65 -0.31
N TYR A 38 12.06 7.99 -1.57
CA TYR A 38 13.33 7.68 -2.21
C TYR A 38 14.44 8.56 -1.65
N ASN A 39 15.05 8.05 -0.60
CA ASN A 39 16.35 8.52 -0.15
C ASN A 39 17.40 7.62 -0.81
N SER A 40 18.22 8.19 -1.71
CA SER A 40 19.19 7.47 -2.55
C SER A 40 20.10 6.51 -1.78
N VAL A 41 20.27 6.74 -0.47
CA VAL A 41 21.11 5.96 0.44
C VAL A 41 20.47 4.63 0.87
N TYR A 42 19.14 4.52 0.88
CA TYR A 42 18.41 3.41 1.54
C TYR A 42 17.61 2.50 0.60
N GLY A 43 17.50 2.87 -0.68
CA GLY A 43 16.85 2.06 -1.71
C GLY A 43 15.41 1.63 -1.38
N ILE A 44 15.03 0.42 -1.80
CA ILE A 44 13.67 -0.15 -1.67
C ILE A 44 13.25 -0.35 -0.21
N ARG A 45 14.20 -0.41 0.74
CA ARG A 45 13.91 -0.69 2.15
C ARG A 45 13.17 0.47 2.81
N SER A 46 13.56 1.72 2.51
CA SER A 46 12.81 2.91 2.91
C SER A 46 11.40 2.91 2.35
N LEU A 47 11.27 2.42 1.11
CA LEU A 47 9.99 2.33 0.44
C LEU A 47 9.05 1.35 1.14
N LYS A 48 9.54 0.15 1.46
CA LYS A 48 8.78 -0.86 2.20
C LYS A 48 8.35 -0.34 3.56
N GLN A 49 9.25 0.33 4.29
CA GLN A 49 8.92 0.90 5.59
C GLN A 49 7.88 2.01 5.48
N TYR A 50 8.01 2.90 4.49
CA TYR A 50 7.03 3.96 4.26
C TYR A 50 5.66 3.38 3.90
N PHE A 51 5.64 2.34 3.06
CA PHE A 51 4.43 1.65 2.64
C PHE A 51 3.72 0.97 3.83
N GLU A 52 4.44 0.17 4.60
CA GLU A 52 3.90 -0.50 5.78
C GLU A 52 3.41 0.48 6.84
N LYS A 53 4.12 1.59 7.10
CA LYS A 53 3.71 2.56 8.12
C LYS A 53 2.60 3.49 7.65
N ASN A 54 2.70 4.09 6.46
CA ASN A 54 1.73 5.11 6.04
C ASN A 54 0.48 4.48 5.41
N ILE A 55 0.65 3.61 4.42
CA ILE A 55 -0.49 3.06 3.66
C ILE A 55 -1.30 2.14 4.57
N THR A 56 -0.67 1.24 5.33
CA THR A 56 -1.43 0.37 6.25
C THR A 56 -2.19 1.19 7.29
N THR A 57 -1.54 2.19 7.91
CA THR A 57 -2.20 3.01 8.94
C THR A 57 -3.39 3.78 8.36
N GLN A 58 -3.25 4.34 7.15
CA GLN A 58 -4.37 5.01 6.49
C GLN A 58 -5.50 4.03 6.16
N LEU A 59 -5.19 2.86 5.59
CA LEU A 59 -6.20 1.84 5.29
C LEU A 59 -6.92 1.36 6.55
N SER A 60 -6.20 1.06 7.63
CA SER A 60 -6.78 0.69 8.91
C SER A 60 -7.70 1.78 9.45
N LYS A 61 -7.31 3.05 9.31
CA LYS A 61 -8.15 4.18 9.72
C LYS A 61 -9.42 4.29 8.86
N LEU A 62 -9.30 4.13 7.54
CA LEU A 62 -10.43 4.15 6.60
C LEU A 62 -11.40 2.98 6.83
N LEU A 63 -10.88 1.83 7.25
CA LEU A 63 -11.69 0.68 7.68
C LEU A 63 -12.50 0.98 8.93
N ILE A 64 -11.86 1.57 9.95
CA ILE A 64 -12.55 1.99 11.18
C ILE A 64 -13.59 3.07 10.88
N GLU A 65 -13.30 3.98 9.94
CA GLU A 65 -14.24 4.99 9.46
C GLU A 65 -15.37 4.43 8.57
N MET A 66 -15.43 3.10 8.36
CA MET A 66 -16.38 2.42 7.46
C MET A 66 -16.37 2.93 6.01
N LYS A 67 -15.28 3.61 5.61
CA LYS A 67 -15.09 4.08 4.22
C LYS A 67 -14.62 2.97 3.30
N VAL A 68 -13.93 1.97 3.87
CA VAL A 68 -13.57 0.73 3.18
C VAL A 68 -14.43 -0.38 3.76
N VAL A 69 -15.13 -1.09 2.88
CA VAL A 69 -16.02 -2.20 3.25
C VAL A 69 -15.27 -3.54 3.07
N PRO A 70 -15.41 -4.48 4.00
CA PRO A 70 -14.90 -5.85 3.82
C PRO A 70 -15.50 -6.53 2.57
N ASN A 71 -14.79 -7.54 2.03
CA ASN A 71 -15.08 -8.22 0.76
C ASN A 71 -15.09 -7.30 -0.47
N ASN A 72 -14.44 -6.13 -0.40
CA ASN A 72 -14.40 -5.19 -1.51
C ASN A 72 -12.98 -5.05 -2.08
N HIS A 73 -12.92 -4.58 -3.32
CA HIS A 73 -11.67 -4.24 -3.99
C HIS A 73 -11.41 -2.75 -3.83
N VAL A 74 -10.32 -2.41 -3.15
CA VAL A 74 -9.86 -1.04 -2.99
C VAL A 74 -8.79 -0.76 -4.03
N ASN A 75 -9.10 0.16 -4.92
CA ASN A 75 -8.14 0.66 -5.89
C ASN A 75 -7.58 1.99 -5.38
N ILE A 76 -6.28 2.04 -5.13
CA ILE A 76 -5.60 3.25 -4.66
C ILE A 76 -4.99 3.92 -5.89
N ASP A 77 -5.47 5.13 -6.19
CA ASP A 77 -4.94 6.00 -7.24
C ASP A 77 -4.65 7.40 -6.70
N ILE A 78 -3.86 8.18 -7.44
CA ILE A 78 -3.45 9.56 -7.09
C ILE A 78 -3.92 10.59 -8.11
#